data_AF-A0A524RL23-F1
#
_entry.id   AF-A0A524RL23-F1
#
_cell.length_a   1.000
_cell.length_b   1.000
_cell.length_c   1.000
_cell.angle_alpha   90.00
_cell.angle_beta   90.00
_cell.angle_gamma   90.00
#
_symmetry.space_group_name_H-M   'P 1'
#
loop_
_entity.id
_entity.type
_entity.pdbx_description
1 polymer ?
#
loop_
_entity_poly.entity_id
_entity_poly.type
_entity_poly.pdbx_seq_one_letter_code
_entity_poly.pdbx_strand_id
1 'polypeptide(L)' 'MGREAQREGIRRLRQELSEELDAIYTRAFDRIGETGLGEGGIARLTQLLLRSRDGALLPLQEEIEAPLITRAPDPQP' A
#
# COMPACT_ATOMS: atom_id res chain seq x y z
N MET A 1 -25.43 4.29 9.66
CA MET A 1 -24.13 4.24 10.36
C MET A 1 -23.63 5.66 10.54
N GLY A 2 -23.04 6.00 11.68
CA GLY A 2 -22.50 7.35 11.91
C GLY A 2 -21.27 7.64 11.05
N ARG A 3 -21.07 8.90 10.67
CA ARG A 3 -19.89 9.35 9.88
C ARG A 3 -18.57 8.93 10.54
N GLU A 4 -18.53 8.85 11.86
CA GLU A 4 -17.35 8.44 12.63
C GLU A 4 -17.03 6.96 12.48
N ALA A 5 -18.03 6.08 12.65
CA ALA A 5 -17.87 4.63 12.43
C ALA A 5 -17.45 4.31 10.98
N GLN A 6 -17.96 5.07 9.99
CA GLN A 6 -17.52 4.93 8.60
C GLN A 6 -16.03 5.30 8.41
N ARG A 7 -15.56 6.37 9.06
CA ARG A 7 -14.16 6.81 9.00
C ARG A 7 -13.22 5.78 9.63
N GLU A 8 -13.58 5.25 10.78
CA GLU A 8 -12.81 4.19 11.45
C GLU A 8 -12.73 2.92 10.59
N GLY A 9 -13.85 2.55 9.95
CA GLY A 9 -13.88 1.43 9.02
C GLY A 9 -12.92 1.60 7.83
N ILE A 10 -12.90 2.78 7.21
CA ILE A 10 -11.98 3.09 6.10
C ILE A 10 -10.52 3.03 6.56
N ARG A 11 -10.20 3.61 7.72
CA ARG A 11 -8.83 3.56 8.28
C ARG A 11 -8.38 2.12 8.52
N ARG A 12 -9.23 1.29 9.10
CA ARG A 12 -8.94 -0.12 9.38
C ARG A 12 -8.71 -0.90 8.10
N LEU A 13 -9.63 -0.82 7.15
CA LEU A 13 -9.50 -1.53 5.88
C LEU A 13 -8.23 -1.14 5.14
N ARG A 14 -7.86 0.14 5.16
CA ARG A 14 -6.62 0.59 4.53
C ARG A 14 -5.37 0.01 5.20
N GLN A 15 -5.33 -0.03 6.53
CA GLN A 15 -4.24 -0.66 7.28
C GLN A 15 -4.12 -2.14 6.91
N GLU A 16 -5.24 -2.87 6.88
CA GLU A 16 -5.31 -4.27 6.46
C GLU A 16 -4.77 -4.44 5.03
N LEU A 17 -5.19 -3.58 4.09
CA LEU A 17 -4.70 -3.61 2.71
C LEU A 17 -3.19 -3.33 2.60
N SER A 18 -2.65 -2.39 3.39
CA SER A 18 -1.22 -2.13 3.43
C SER A 18 -0.43 -3.35 3.93
N GLU A 19 -0.91 -4.03 4.97
CA GLU A 19 -0.28 -5.24 5.51
C GLU A 19 -0.33 -6.40 4.51
N GLU A 20 -1.47 -6.60 3.85
CA GLU A 20 -1.63 -7.62 2.81
C GLU A 20 -0.67 -7.40 1.64
N LEU A 21 -0.54 -6.16 1.17
CA LEU A 21 0.38 -5.79 0.10
C LEU A 21 1.84 -6.00 0.52
N ASP A 22 2.24 -5.57 1.72
CA ASP A 22 3.61 -5.76 2.20
C ASP A 22 3.96 -7.26 2.26
N ALA A 23 3.05 -8.11 2.74
CA ALA A 23 3.24 -9.55 2.75
C ALA A 23 3.38 -10.17 1.33
N ILE A 24 2.67 -9.64 0.33
CA ILE A 24 2.85 -10.03 -1.08
C ILE A 24 4.26 -9.68 -1.55
N TYR A 25 4.73 -8.48 -1.25
CA TYR A 25 6.07 -8.03 -1.65
C TYR A 25 7.17 -8.85 -0.96
N THR A 26 7.05 -9.16 0.33
CA THR A 26 7.99 -10.04 1.03
C THR A 26 8.13 -11.39 0.33
N ARG A 27 7.00 -12.07 0.04
CA ARG A 27 7.02 -13.36 -0.66
C ARG A 27 7.64 -13.27 -2.06
N ALA A 28 7.42 -12.15 -2.75
CA ALA A 28 8.01 -11.93 -4.06
C ALA A 28 9.54 -11.73 -3.97
N PHE A 29 10.06 -11.04 -2.94
CA PHE A 29 11.50 -10.95 -2.69
C PHE A 29 12.12 -12.30 -2.35
N ASP A 30 11.48 -13.09 -1.49
CA ASP A 30 11.95 -14.44 -1.14
C ASP A 30 12.11 -15.29 -2.40
N ARG A 31 11.10 -15.27 -3.29
CA ARG A 31 11.14 -15.99 -4.56
C ARG A 31 12.27 -15.53 -5.49
N ILE A 32 12.63 -14.26 -5.49
CA ILE A 32 13.79 -13.76 -6.25
C ILE A 32 15.08 -14.36 -5.67
N GLY A 33 15.22 -14.41 -4.34
CA GLY A 33 16.38 -14.98 -3.65
C GLY A 33 16.56 -16.49 -3.86
N GLU A 34 15.45 -17.21 -4.06
CA GLU A 34 15.46 -18.65 -4.37
C GLU A 34 15.84 -18.95 -5.83
N THR A 35 15.82 -17.95 -6.72
CA THR A 35 16.20 -18.17 -8.11
C THR A 35 17.71 -18.29 -8.26
N GLY A 36 18.18 -19.31 -8.97
CA GLY A 36 19.59 -19.44 -9.38
C GLY A 36 20.02 -18.44 -10.47
N LEU A 37 19.42 -17.26 -10.49
CA LEU A 37 19.78 -16.18 -11.41
C LEU A 37 21.12 -15.59 -11.00
N GLY A 38 21.93 -15.17 -11.98
CA GLY A 38 23.14 -14.40 -11.69
C GLY A 38 22.82 -13.05 -11.03
N GLU A 39 23.79 -12.48 -10.33
CA GLU A 39 23.66 -11.25 -9.51
C GLU A 39 22.96 -10.10 -10.25
N GLY A 40 23.28 -9.89 -11.53
CA GLY A 40 22.67 -8.83 -12.34
C GLY A 40 21.17 -9.03 -12.63
N GLY A 41 20.72 -10.28 -12.74
CA GLY A 41 19.30 -10.61 -12.90
C GLY A 41 18.52 -10.37 -11.62
N ILE A 42 19.07 -10.82 -10.49
CA ILE A 42 18.52 -10.60 -9.14
C ILE A 42 18.39 -9.10 -8.86
N ALA A 43 19.44 -8.31 -9.10
CA ALA A 43 19.44 -6.88 -8.84
C ALA A 43 18.35 -6.14 -9.64
N ARG A 44 18.18 -6.49 -10.93
CA ARG A 44 17.17 -5.87 -11.79
C ARG A 44 15.75 -6.18 -11.31
N LEU A 45 15.46 -7.45 -11.00
CA LEU A 45 14.13 -7.86 -10.52
C LEU A 45 13.82 -7.24 -9.15
N THR A 46 14.80 -7.20 -8.25
CA THR A 46 14.70 -6.57 -6.93
C THR A 46 14.33 -5.09 -7.07
N GLN A 47 15.01 -4.33 -7.95
CA GLN A 47 14.69 -2.92 -8.14
C GLN A 47 13.31 -2.67 -8.74
N LEU A 48 12.88 -3.49 -9.70
CA LEU A 48 11.53 -3.41 -10.26
C LEU A 48 10.48 -3.65 -9.16
N LEU A 49 10.72 -4.62 -8.29
CA LEU A 49 9.82 -4.95 -7.20
C LEU A 49 9.77 -3.86 -6.13
N LEU A 50 10.92 -3.27 -5.75
CA LEU A 50 10.99 -2.13 -4.84
C LEU A 50 10.18 -0.94 -5.36
N ARG A 51 10.36 -0.56 -6.63
CA ARG A 51 9.61 0.55 -7.22
C ARG A 51 8.11 0.28 -7.28
N SER A 52 7.70 -0.96 -7.57
CA SER A 52 6.29 -1.35 -7.52
C SER A 52 5.72 -1.24 -6.11
N ARG A 53 6.46 -1.73 -5.11
CA ARG A 53 6.09 -1.65 -3.69
C ARG A 53 5.88 -0.23 -3.23
N ASP A 54 6.83 0.65 -3.51
CA ASP A 54 6.74 2.05 -3.10
C ASP A 54 5.51 2.73 -3.70
N GLY A 55 5.24 2.51 -4.99
CA GLY A 55 4.07 3.06 -5.66
C GLY A 55 2.71 2.52 -5.15
N ALA A 56 2.69 1.32 -4.57
CA ALA A 56 1.48 0.72 -4.02
C ALA A 56 1.25 1.06 -2.54
N LEU A 57 2.32 1.08 -1.73
CA LEU A 57 2.22 1.25 -0.28
C LEU A 57 2.22 2.72 0.15
N LEU A 58 3.04 3.57 -0.49
CA LEU A 58 3.17 4.97 -0.06
C LEU A 58 1.84 5.74 -0.08
N PRO A 59 0.98 5.62 -1.12
CA PRO A 59 -0.31 6.33 -1.12
C PRO A 59 -1.25 5.86 0.01
N LEU A 60 -1.17 4.58 0.40
CA LEU A 60 -1.97 4.05 1.49
C LEU A 60 -1.48 4.54 2.85
N GLN A 61 -0.17 4.74 3.00
CA GLN A 61 0.45 5.26 4.22
C GLN A 61 0.22 6.77 4.37
N GLU A 62 0.43 7.56 3.32
CA GLU A 62 0.24 9.01 3.34
C GLU A 62 -1.21 9.41 3.67
N GLU A 63 -2.21 8.66 3.18
CA GLU A 63 -3.61 8.89 3.52
C GLU A 63 -3.92 8.55 5.00
N ILE A 64 -3.07 7.77 5.70
CA ILE A 64 -3.16 7.60 7.16
C ILE A 64 -2.82 8.90 7.88
N GLU A 65 -1.80 9.59 7.40
CA GLU A 65 -1.27 10.81 7.99
C GLU A 65 -2.08 12.05 7.59
N ALA A 66 -2.75 12.02 6.45
CA ALA A 66 -3.63 13.10 6.01
C ALA A 66 -4.84 13.25 6.97
N PRO A 67 -5.19 14.49 7.39
CA PRO A 67 -6.47 14.71 8.05
C PRO A 67 -7.57 14.25 7.08
N LEU A 68 -8.44 13.34 7.52
CA LEU A 68 -9.52 12.79 6.69
C LEU A 68 -10.45 13.92 6.23
N ILE A 69 -10.19 14.52 5.06
CA ILE A 69 -11.03 15.54 4.44
C ILE A 69 -12.21 14.82 3.80
N THR A 70 -13.16 14.36 4.62
CA THR A 70 -14.52 14.11 4.13
C THR A 70 -15.24 15.45 4.09
N ARG A 71 -14.94 16.31 3.10
CA ARG A 71 -15.83 17.44 2.80
C ARG A 71 -17.16 16.84 2.35
N ALA A 72 -18.23 17.15 3.08
CA ALA A 72 -19.57 16.94 2.55
C ALA A 72 -19.71 17.75 1.26
N PRO A 73 -20.53 17.31 0.27
CA PRO A 73 -20.81 18.15 -0.89
C PRO A 73 -21.42 19.46 -0.37
N ASP A 74 -20.87 20.60 -0.80
CA ASP A 74 -21.48 21.89 -0.51
C ASP A 74 -22.91 21.85 -1.08
N PRO A 75 -23.95 22.17 -0.29
CA PRO A 75 -25.29 22.30 -0.84
C PRO A 75 -25.25 23.44 -1.85
N GLN A 76 -25.40 23.11 -3.14
CA GLN A 76 -25.52 24.12 -4.19
C GLN A 76 -26.75 25.01 -3.90
N PRO A 77 -26.65 26.33 -4.14
CA PRO A 77 -27.74 27.28 -3.91
C PRO A 77 -28.93 27.05 -4.83
#